data_AF-A0A0J8RLM8-F1
#
_entry.id   AF-A0A0J8RLM8-F1
#
_cell.length_a   1.000
_cell.length_b   1.000
_cell.length_c   1.000
_cell.angle_alpha   90.00
_cell.angle_beta   90.00
_cell.angle_gamma   90.00
#
_symmetry.space_group_name_H-M   'P 1'
#
loop_
_entity.id
_entity.type
_entity.pdbx_description
1 polymer ?
#
loop_
_entity_poly.entity_id
_entity_poly.type
_entity_poly.pdbx_seq_one_letter_code
_entity_poly.pdbx_strand_id
1 'polypeptide(L)'
;MLVSTLVRLLLCSAALFSSHLAVAVPVTPDEVEVDSYALEPPTVAEPVTPGESGVGIDAIEPRQAANQRPIYAIAHRVLTAQGVRDALKHGANAIEIDLCAWRKWNTWLADHDCATGSSAGDSAVTMFETIVEEHKKGKDVTFVWLDMKNPDYCEPRLNCSIEALRNLARKTLEPEGIRVLFGFYKAEKSRALKVIREKLNPYEAVSLSGRASAVLKEYEGKVASGIPVAQRVMDYGYYNLRFEFGGCHEGGYYTCTELRQGAQLRDEGKLGKVYGWTSSSGQVDLVNQLLGTAGVDGIIYGFEMTYYYDDVLTWRAALDILTWVKEHGNTHL
;
A
#
# COMPACT_ATOMS: atom_id res chain seq x y z
N MET A 1 -11.36 -11.10 56.35
CA MET A 1 -12.75 -11.58 56.56
C MET A 1 -13.68 -10.54 55.97
N LEU A 2 -14.57 -10.97 55.05
CA LEU A 2 -15.67 -10.25 54.37
C LEU A 2 -15.28 -9.03 53.49
N VAL A 3 -15.34 -9.04 52.15
CA VAL A 3 -16.38 -9.37 51.14
C VAL A 3 -17.37 -8.22 50.87
N SER A 4 -17.51 -7.92 49.56
CA SER A 4 -18.64 -7.32 48.83
C SER A 4 -18.77 -5.78 48.75
N THR A 5 -19.25 -5.13 47.68
CA THR A 5 -19.67 -5.48 46.29
C THR A 5 -20.41 -4.24 45.73
N LEU A 6 -20.13 -3.87 44.45
CA LEU A 6 -20.96 -3.12 43.46
C LEU A 6 -21.56 -1.72 43.88
N VAL A 7 -21.93 -0.77 43.00
CA VAL A 7 -22.81 -0.78 41.82
C VAL A 7 -22.61 0.51 40.98
N ARG A 8 -22.76 0.39 39.65
CA ARG A 8 -22.87 1.45 38.62
C ARG A 8 -24.24 2.17 38.64
N LEU A 9 -24.27 3.48 38.37
CA LEU A 9 -25.35 4.22 37.67
C LEU A 9 -24.65 5.21 36.70
N LEU A 10 -24.79 5.27 35.36
CA LEU A 10 -25.95 5.43 34.45
C LEU A 10 -26.79 6.69 34.70
N LEU A 11 -26.58 7.77 33.91
CA LEU A 11 -27.46 8.23 32.82
C LEU A 11 -27.27 9.71 32.41
N CYS A 12 -27.21 9.93 31.09
CA CYS A 12 -27.77 11.01 30.26
C CYS A 12 -27.89 12.45 30.78
N SER A 13 -27.29 13.41 30.05
CA SER A 13 -27.84 14.74 29.67
C SER A 13 -26.81 15.44 28.77
N ALA A 14 -27.10 16.26 27.77
CA ALA A 14 -28.24 16.50 26.89
C ALA A 14 -27.61 17.31 25.73
N ALA A 15 -28.02 17.01 24.50
CA ALA A 15 -27.59 17.75 23.32
C ALA A 15 -28.15 19.18 23.35
N LEU A 16 -27.29 20.18 23.17
CA LEU A 16 -27.70 21.54 22.89
C LEU A 16 -27.34 21.87 21.44
N PHE A 17 -28.38 21.96 20.62
CA PHE A 17 -28.37 22.61 19.31
C PHE A 17 -28.02 24.09 19.49
N SER A 18 -27.06 24.58 18.71
CA SER A 18 -26.98 26.01 18.40
C SER A 18 -26.88 26.15 16.88
N SER A 19 -27.99 26.56 16.29
CA SER A 19 -28.12 26.96 14.91
C SER A 19 -27.45 28.33 14.73
N HIS A 20 -26.46 28.41 13.85
CA HIS A 20 -25.99 29.69 13.32
C HIS A 20 -26.36 29.76 11.84
N LEU A 21 -27.20 30.75 11.55
CA LEU A 21 -27.60 31.14 10.20
C LEU A 21 -26.34 31.50 9.40
N ALA A 22 -26.10 30.79 8.30
CA ALA A 22 -25.19 31.25 7.26
C ALA A 22 -25.92 32.31 6.43
N VAL A 23 -25.43 33.55 6.49
CA VAL A 23 -25.83 34.63 5.58
C VAL A 23 -25.20 34.34 4.21
N ALA A 24 -26.04 34.15 3.21
CA ALA A 24 -25.61 34.02 1.82
C ALA A 24 -25.15 35.39 1.28
N VAL A 25 -23.90 35.46 0.85
CA VAL A 25 -23.37 36.60 0.07
C VAL A 25 -23.58 36.28 -1.42
N PRO A 26 -24.25 37.15 -2.20
CA PRO A 26 -24.40 36.93 -3.63
C PRO A 26 -23.06 37.25 -4.34
N VAL A 27 -22.51 36.26 -5.04
CA VAL A 27 -21.37 36.45 -5.95
C VAL A 27 -21.94 36.74 -7.33
N THR A 28 -21.68 37.94 -7.86
CA THR A 28 -21.92 38.28 -9.26
C THR A 28 -20.87 37.61 -10.15
N PRO A 29 -21.22 37.11 -11.34
CA PRO A 29 -20.23 36.55 -12.26
C PRO A 29 -19.47 37.70 -12.94
N ASP A 30 -18.17 37.81 -12.66
CA ASP A 30 -17.28 38.64 -13.44
C ASP A 30 -17.10 38.03 -14.84
N GLU A 31 -17.27 38.88 -15.86
CA GLU A 31 -17.04 38.57 -17.26
C GLU A 31 -15.56 38.21 -17.48
N VAL A 32 -15.32 37.00 -18.01
CA VAL A 32 -13.99 36.62 -18.49
C VAL A 32 -13.86 37.07 -19.93
N GLU A 33 -13.03 38.09 -20.14
CA GLU A 33 -12.59 38.57 -21.44
C GLU A 33 -11.73 37.48 -22.11
N VAL A 34 -12.20 36.95 -23.23
CA VAL A 34 -11.52 35.90 -23.99
C VAL A 34 -10.55 36.55 -24.97
N ASP A 35 -9.27 36.55 -24.62
CA ASP A 35 -8.20 37.08 -25.46
C ASP A 35 -7.93 36.10 -26.63
N SER A 36 -8.28 36.53 -27.84
CA SER A 36 -8.18 35.73 -29.06
C SER A 36 -6.75 35.76 -29.61
N TYR A 37 -5.94 34.75 -29.29
CA TYR A 37 -4.66 34.55 -29.97
C TYR A 37 -4.90 33.91 -31.35
N ALA A 38 -4.63 34.71 -32.38
CA ALA A 38 -4.65 34.29 -33.77
C ALA A 38 -3.57 33.21 -34.03
N LEU A 39 -4.00 32.11 -34.63
CA LEU A 39 -3.11 31.06 -35.14
C LEU A 39 -2.43 31.55 -36.42
N GLU A 40 -1.12 31.73 -36.40
CA GLU A 40 -0.35 31.93 -37.63
C GLU A 40 -0.29 30.63 -38.46
N PRO A 41 -0.47 30.69 -39.79
CA PRO A 41 -0.42 29.51 -40.65
C PRO A 41 1.01 28.99 -40.82
N PRO A 42 1.19 27.67 -41.02
CA PRO A 42 2.51 27.07 -41.12
C PRO A 42 3.23 27.49 -42.40
N THR A 43 4.48 27.89 -42.26
CA THR A 43 5.41 28.14 -43.36
C THR A 43 5.74 26.84 -44.09
N VAL A 44 5.57 26.86 -45.42
CA VAL A 44 5.89 25.75 -46.32
C VAL A 44 7.41 25.64 -46.43
N ALA A 45 7.96 24.46 -46.12
CA ALA A 45 9.39 24.17 -46.26
C ALA A 45 9.81 24.06 -47.73
N GLU A 46 10.96 24.64 -48.06
CA GLU A 46 11.59 24.52 -49.38
C GLU A 46 12.19 23.11 -49.63
N PRO A 47 12.30 22.66 -50.89
CA PRO A 47 12.76 21.32 -51.20
C PRO A 47 14.28 21.17 -51.06
N VAL A 48 14.71 20.18 -50.28
CA VAL A 48 16.12 19.82 -50.11
C VAL A 48 16.56 18.88 -51.24
N THR A 49 17.62 19.24 -51.95
CA THR A 49 18.32 18.43 -52.97
C THR A 49 19.13 17.29 -52.34
N PRO A 50 19.21 16.09 -52.95
CA PRO A 50 19.93 14.96 -52.36
C PRO A 50 21.44 15.05 -52.61
N GLY A 51 22.21 15.05 -51.53
CA GLY A 51 23.67 14.90 -51.53
C GLY A 51 24.09 13.96 -50.39
N GLU A 52 24.84 12.92 -50.75
CA GLU A 52 25.25 11.78 -49.94
C GLU A 52 26.02 12.15 -48.67
N SER A 53 25.69 11.51 -47.53
CA SER A 53 26.65 10.80 -46.67
C SER A 53 25.92 10.17 -45.49
N GLY A 54 26.25 8.92 -45.20
CA GLY A 54 25.48 8.05 -44.30
C GLY A 54 25.47 8.52 -42.85
N VAL A 55 24.29 8.38 -42.22
CA VAL A 55 24.14 8.32 -40.77
C VAL A 55 23.21 7.15 -40.48
N GLY A 56 23.68 6.28 -39.58
CA GLY A 56 22.98 5.07 -39.17
C GLY A 56 21.59 5.37 -38.62
N ILE A 57 20.71 4.41 -38.85
CA ILE A 57 19.47 4.19 -38.12
C ILE A 57 19.80 3.89 -36.65
N ASP A 58 20.22 4.92 -35.91
CA ASP A 58 20.31 4.83 -34.46
C ASP A 58 18.89 4.93 -33.88
N ALA A 59 18.43 3.75 -33.47
CA ALA A 59 17.65 3.51 -32.27
C ALA A 59 16.81 4.70 -31.76
N ILE A 60 15.50 4.63 -31.99
CA ILE A 60 14.55 5.17 -31.03
C ILE A 60 14.79 4.39 -29.73
N GLU A 61 15.54 4.98 -28.80
CA GLU A 61 15.96 4.33 -27.56
C GLU A 61 14.75 3.92 -26.69
N PRO A 62 14.60 2.64 -26.33
CA PRO A 62 13.89 2.26 -25.12
C PRO A 62 14.92 2.17 -23.98
N ARG A 63 15.46 3.32 -23.54
CA ARG A 63 16.43 3.39 -22.42
C ARG A 63 15.92 4.19 -21.22
N GLN A 64 14.66 4.61 -21.23
CA GLN A 64 14.09 5.45 -20.15
C GLN A 64 13.57 4.63 -18.95
N ALA A 65 13.10 3.40 -19.17
CA ALA A 65 12.55 2.55 -18.12
C ALA A 65 13.61 1.92 -17.17
N ALA A 66 14.89 1.86 -17.57
CA ALA A 66 15.91 1.16 -16.78
C ALA A 66 16.41 1.94 -15.55
N ASN A 67 16.12 3.25 -15.46
CA ASN A 67 16.60 4.13 -14.39
C ASN A 67 15.49 4.65 -13.47
N GLN A 68 14.22 4.33 -13.74
CA GLN A 68 13.10 4.79 -12.92
C GLN A 68 12.84 3.82 -11.77
N ARG A 69 12.64 4.36 -10.56
CA ARG A 69 12.31 3.57 -9.38
C ARG A 69 10.79 3.32 -9.32
N PRO A 70 10.33 2.05 -9.28
CA PRO A 70 8.91 1.76 -9.19
C PRO A 70 8.34 2.19 -7.84
N ILE A 71 7.17 2.83 -7.90
CA ILE A 71 6.38 3.23 -6.72
C ILE A 71 5.11 2.38 -6.62
N TYR A 72 4.86 1.85 -5.42
CA TYR A 72 3.67 1.05 -5.15
C TYR A 72 2.60 1.85 -4.41
N ALA A 73 1.46 2.06 -5.06
CA ALA A 73 0.25 2.57 -4.44
C ALA A 73 -0.56 1.38 -3.91
N ILE A 74 -0.47 1.15 -2.60
CA ILE A 74 -1.00 -0.05 -1.94
C ILE A 74 -2.35 0.31 -1.32
N ALA A 75 -3.45 -0.25 -1.83
CA ALA A 75 -4.77 0.03 -1.26
C ALA A 75 -4.91 -0.62 0.14
N HIS A 76 -5.28 0.19 1.13
CA HIS A 76 -5.37 -0.19 2.55
C HIS A 76 -6.66 -0.95 2.87
N ARG A 77 -6.53 -2.01 3.67
CA ARG A 77 -7.65 -2.73 4.31
C ARG A 77 -8.73 -3.12 3.31
N VAL A 78 -8.32 -3.77 2.22
CA VAL A 78 -9.26 -4.21 1.18
C VAL A 78 -9.85 -5.54 1.61
N LEU A 79 -11.10 -5.51 2.09
CA LEU A 79 -11.75 -6.67 2.70
C LEU A 79 -12.79 -7.38 1.82
N THR A 80 -13.13 -6.82 0.66
CA THR A 80 -14.18 -7.39 -0.22
C THR A 80 -13.74 -7.42 -1.68
N ALA A 81 -14.34 -8.30 -2.46
CA ALA A 81 -14.18 -8.38 -3.91
C ALA A 81 -14.56 -7.05 -4.59
N GLN A 82 -15.59 -6.36 -4.09
CA GLN A 82 -15.92 -5.03 -4.58
C GLN A 82 -14.81 -4.02 -4.26
N GLY A 83 -14.29 -4.03 -3.03
CA GLY A 83 -13.16 -3.19 -2.64
C GLY A 83 -11.91 -3.41 -3.51
N VAL A 84 -11.64 -4.66 -3.95
CA VAL A 84 -10.59 -4.96 -4.93
C VAL A 84 -10.84 -4.20 -6.24
N ARG A 85 -12.06 -4.32 -6.80
CA ARG A 85 -12.41 -3.65 -8.06
C ARG A 85 -12.32 -2.13 -7.93
N ASP A 86 -12.76 -1.58 -6.79
CA ASP A 86 -12.72 -0.15 -6.50
C ASP A 86 -11.27 0.35 -6.39
N ALA A 87 -10.41 -0.35 -5.65
CA ALA A 87 -8.99 -0.03 -5.51
C ALA A 87 -8.27 0.00 -6.88
N LEU A 88 -8.49 -1.03 -7.70
CA LEU A 88 -7.89 -1.14 -9.04
C LEU A 88 -8.50 -0.15 -10.05
N LYS A 89 -9.76 0.27 -9.84
CA LYS A 89 -10.36 1.39 -10.57
C LYS A 89 -9.71 2.72 -10.20
N HIS A 90 -9.31 2.91 -8.94
CA HIS A 90 -8.62 4.12 -8.46
C HIS A 90 -7.13 4.17 -8.80
N GLY A 91 -6.57 3.09 -9.36
CA GLY A 91 -5.18 3.06 -9.82
C GLY A 91 -4.19 2.44 -8.83
N ALA A 92 -4.67 1.70 -7.81
CA ALA A 92 -3.79 0.86 -7.01
C ALA A 92 -3.07 -0.16 -7.90
N ASN A 93 -1.77 -0.35 -7.68
CA ASN A 93 -0.98 -1.41 -8.31
C ASN A 93 -0.59 -2.53 -7.32
N ALA A 94 -1.00 -2.39 -6.06
CA ALA A 94 -0.86 -3.39 -5.02
C ALA A 94 -2.04 -3.29 -4.04
N ILE A 95 -2.33 -4.39 -3.34
CA ILE A 95 -3.49 -4.50 -2.45
C ILE A 95 -3.04 -5.07 -1.11
N GLU A 96 -3.37 -4.40 -0.01
CA GLU A 96 -3.22 -4.93 1.35
C GLU A 96 -4.56 -5.51 1.84
N ILE A 97 -4.49 -6.74 2.35
CA ILE A 97 -5.62 -7.50 2.86
C ILE A 97 -5.28 -7.95 4.28
N ASP A 98 -6.02 -7.43 5.25
CA ASP A 98 -6.01 -8.00 6.59
C ASP A 98 -6.65 -9.38 6.57
N LEU A 99 -5.96 -10.38 7.09
CA LEU A 99 -6.44 -11.76 7.08
C LEU A 99 -6.48 -12.36 8.48
N CYS A 100 -7.64 -12.92 8.82
CA CYS A 100 -7.84 -13.76 10.00
C CYS A 100 -8.11 -15.21 9.59
N ALA A 101 -7.37 -16.13 10.20
CA ALA A 101 -7.65 -17.56 10.17
C ALA A 101 -8.84 -17.87 11.08
N TRP A 102 -9.80 -18.64 10.56
CA TRP A 102 -11.01 -19.03 11.28
C TRP A 102 -11.21 -20.55 11.26
N ARG A 103 -11.02 -21.19 12.41
CA ARG A 103 -11.22 -22.63 12.60
C ARG A 103 -12.66 -23.07 12.39
N LYS A 104 -13.64 -22.26 12.83
CA LYS A 104 -15.08 -22.53 12.69
C LYS A 104 -15.49 -22.80 11.25
N TRP A 105 -14.98 -22.00 10.32
CA TRP A 105 -15.25 -22.11 8.89
C TRP A 105 -14.13 -22.79 8.12
N ASN A 106 -13.06 -23.19 8.82
CA ASN A 106 -11.84 -23.76 8.25
C ASN A 106 -11.36 -22.95 7.02
N THR A 107 -11.24 -21.63 7.15
CA THR A 107 -10.80 -20.75 6.06
C THR A 107 -10.10 -19.51 6.60
N TRP A 108 -9.44 -18.78 5.70
CA TRP A 108 -9.02 -17.40 5.91
C TRP A 108 -10.11 -16.45 5.40
N LEU A 109 -10.46 -15.46 6.21
CA LEU A 109 -11.37 -14.37 5.83
C LEU A 109 -10.62 -13.05 5.87
N ALA A 110 -10.95 -12.16 4.96
CA ALA A 110 -10.48 -10.78 4.97
C ALA A 110 -11.13 -10.05 6.14
N ASP A 111 -10.36 -9.84 7.21
CA ASP A 111 -10.83 -9.32 8.47
C ASP A 111 -9.65 -8.71 9.23
N HIS A 112 -9.84 -7.50 9.73
CA HIS A 112 -8.84 -6.76 10.48
C HIS A 112 -8.93 -7.05 11.99
N ASP A 113 -10.13 -7.33 12.51
CA ASP A 113 -10.38 -7.31 13.96
C ASP A 113 -10.34 -8.72 14.59
N CYS A 114 -10.57 -9.77 13.80
CA CYS A 114 -10.60 -11.18 14.21
C CYS A 114 -11.50 -11.51 15.43
N ALA A 115 -12.44 -10.64 15.81
CA ALA A 115 -13.09 -10.75 17.12
C ALA A 115 -14.27 -11.72 17.12
N THR A 116 -15.23 -11.52 16.23
CA THR A 116 -16.51 -12.25 16.20
C THR A 116 -16.89 -12.73 14.80
N GLY A 117 -16.08 -12.42 13.79
CA GLY A 117 -16.36 -12.67 12.37
C GLY A 117 -17.43 -11.76 11.77
N SER A 118 -18.02 -10.84 12.55
CA SER A 118 -18.99 -9.86 12.05
C SER A 118 -18.34 -8.70 11.29
N SER A 119 -17.04 -8.50 11.48
CA SER A 119 -16.19 -7.56 10.73
C SER A 119 -15.60 -8.18 9.47
N ALA A 120 -15.73 -9.50 9.30
CA ALA A 120 -15.14 -10.21 8.18
C ALA A 120 -15.86 -9.86 6.87
N GLY A 121 -15.08 -9.54 5.85
CA GLY A 121 -15.50 -9.50 4.47
C GLY A 121 -15.35 -10.87 3.81
N ASP A 122 -14.84 -10.87 2.59
CA ASP A 122 -14.80 -12.07 1.74
C ASP A 122 -13.68 -13.04 2.14
N SER A 123 -13.79 -14.28 1.66
CA SER A 123 -12.74 -15.29 1.87
C SER A 123 -11.49 -14.98 1.06
N ALA A 124 -10.31 -15.41 1.54
CA ALA A 124 -9.05 -15.26 0.78
C ALA A 124 -9.13 -15.86 -0.63
N VAL A 125 -9.90 -16.94 -0.82
CA VAL A 125 -10.17 -17.54 -2.13
C VAL A 125 -10.85 -16.52 -3.05
N THR A 126 -11.97 -15.95 -2.59
CA THR A 126 -12.76 -14.95 -3.35
C THR A 126 -11.92 -13.72 -3.68
N MET A 127 -11.13 -13.24 -2.70
CA MET A 127 -10.24 -12.10 -2.88
C MET A 127 -9.20 -12.37 -3.98
N PHE A 128 -8.49 -13.50 -3.92
CA PHE A 128 -7.45 -13.82 -4.89
C PHE A 128 -8.02 -14.09 -6.29
N GLU A 129 -9.15 -14.77 -6.39
CA GLU A 129 -9.84 -14.99 -7.67
C GLU A 129 -10.28 -13.66 -8.29
N THR A 130 -10.79 -12.73 -7.49
CA THR A 130 -11.19 -11.39 -7.97
C THR A 130 -9.99 -10.59 -8.46
N ILE A 131 -8.87 -10.64 -7.73
CA ILE A 131 -7.62 -9.97 -8.13
C ILE A 131 -7.12 -10.52 -9.47
N VAL A 132 -7.10 -11.85 -9.64
CA VAL A 132 -6.73 -12.49 -10.91
C VAL A 132 -7.69 -12.11 -12.03
N GLU A 133 -8.99 -12.08 -11.76
CA GLU A 133 -10.00 -11.69 -12.74
C GLU A 133 -9.77 -10.26 -13.26
N GLU A 134 -9.55 -9.30 -12.36
CA GLU A 134 -9.27 -7.91 -12.73
C GLU A 134 -7.90 -7.76 -13.41
N HIS A 135 -6.89 -8.51 -12.96
CA HIS A 135 -5.59 -8.53 -13.62
C HIS A 135 -5.69 -9.00 -15.08
N LYS A 136 -6.46 -10.07 -15.34
CA LYS A 136 -6.75 -10.57 -16.69
C LYS A 136 -7.55 -9.60 -17.56
N LYS A 137 -8.27 -8.65 -16.94
CA LYS A 137 -8.93 -7.53 -17.64
C LYS A 137 -7.98 -6.37 -17.93
N GLY A 138 -6.68 -6.50 -17.61
CA GLY A 138 -5.66 -5.50 -17.89
C GLY A 138 -5.39 -4.54 -16.73
N LYS A 139 -5.87 -4.82 -15.52
CA LYS A 139 -5.44 -4.06 -14.32
C LYS A 139 -4.02 -4.47 -13.93
N ASP A 140 -3.16 -3.49 -13.71
CA ASP A 140 -1.80 -3.74 -13.26
C ASP A 140 -1.80 -4.03 -11.77
N VAL A 141 -1.64 -5.31 -11.39
CA VAL A 141 -1.52 -5.74 -10.00
C VAL A 141 -0.19 -6.44 -9.85
N THR A 142 0.76 -5.75 -9.21
CA THR A 142 2.11 -6.27 -9.02
C THR A 142 2.17 -7.28 -7.88
N PHE A 143 1.53 -6.97 -6.74
CA PHE A 143 1.55 -7.86 -5.58
C PHE A 143 0.35 -7.68 -4.64
N VAL A 144 0.13 -8.69 -3.80
CA VAL A 144 -0.84 -8.68 -2.71
C VAL A 144 -0.10 -8.78 -1.37
N TRP A 145 -0.33 -7.84 -0.47
CA TRP A 145 0.15 -7.88 0.90
C TRP A 145 -0.89 -8.55 1.79
N LEU A 146 -0.50 -9.67 2.39
CA LEU A 146 -1.30 -10.43 3.36
C LEU A 146 -0.91 -9.99 4.78
N ASP A 147 -1.64 -9.05 5.37
CA ASP A 147 -1.44 -8.66 6.77
C ASP A 147 -2.15 -9.65 7.70
N MET A 148 -1.41 -10.66 8.14
CA MET A 148 -1.98 -11.78 8.88
C MET A 148 -2.08 -11.46 10.37
N LYS A 149 -3.30 -11.41 10.89
CA LYS A 149 -3.56 -11.00 12.28
C LYS A 149 -3.40 -12.12 13.30
N ASN A 150 -3.57 -13.38 12.88
CA ASN A 150 -3.50 -14.55 13.76
C ASN A 150 -2.90 -15.79 13.07
N PRO A 151 -1.68 -15.71 12.51
CA PRO A 151 -1.20 -16.67 11.52
C PRO A 151 -0.94 -18.09 12.03
N ASP A 152 -0.91 -18.28 13.35
CA ASP A 152 -0.77 -19.59 14.01
C ASP A 152 -2.08 -20.12 14.61
N TYR A 153 -3.23 -19.48 14.35
CA TYR A 153 -4.50 -19.85 14.97
C TYR A 153 -4.96 -21.28 14.62
N CYS A 154 -4.66 -21.75 13.42
CA CYS A 154 -5.03 -23.07 12.96
C CYS A 154 -3.86 -24.04 12.89
N GLU A 155 -4.13 -25.28 13.29
CA GLU A 155 -3.21 -26.41 13.21
C GLU A 155 -2.85 -26.74 11.74
N PRO A 156 -1.66 -27.33 11.48
CA PRO A 156 -1.29 -27.76 10.14
C PRO A 156 -2.34 -28.69 9.52
N ARG A 157 -2.46 -28.64 8.18
CA ARG A 157 -3.43 -29.38 7.34
C ARG A 157 -4.87 -28.87 7.37
N LEU A 158 -5.20 -27.90 8.22
CA LEU A 158 -6.45 -27.15 8.10
C LEU A 158 -6.34 -26.13 6.96
N ASN A 159 -7.46 -25.82 6.32
CA ASN A 159 -7.53 -24.82 5.24
C ASN A 159 -7.33 -23.38 5.77
N CYS A 160 -7.54 -23.16 7.08
CA CYS A 160 -7.16 -21.92 7.77
C CYS A 160 -5.69 -21.91 8.28
N SER A 161 -4.86 -22.91 7.96
CA SER A 161 -3.44 -22.89 8.32
C SER A 161 -2.62 -21.98 7.41
N ILE A 162 -1.43 -21.56 7.88
CA ILE A 162 -0.49 -20.78 7.08
C ILE A 162 -0.01 -21.51 5.82
N GLU A 163 0.19 -22.84 5.89
CA GLU A 163 0.53 -23.62 4.70
C GLU A 163 -0.56 -23.58 3.65
N ALA A 164 -1.82 -23.67 4.07
CA ALA A 164 -2.95 -23.60 3.17
C ALA A 164 -3.05 -22.22 2.50
N LEU A 165 -2.86 -21.13 3.27
CA LEU A 165 -2.83 -19.77 2.70
C LEU A 165 -1.71 -19.60 1.67
N ARG A 166 -0.48 -20.00 2.01
CA ARG A 166 0.65 -19.95 1.08
C ARG A 166 0.38 -20.75 -0.20
N ASN A 167 -0.12 -21.98 -0.03
CA ASN A 167 -0.43 -22.84 -1.18
C ASN A 167 -1.56 -22.27 -2.04
N LEU A 168 -2.56 -21.62 -1.42
CA LEU A 168 -3.64 -20.93 -2.12
C LEU A 168 -3.08 -19.76 -2.94
N ALA A 169 -2.21 -18.95 -2.35
CA ALA A 169 -1.57 -17.82 -3.03
C ALA A 169 -0.72 -18.30 -4.23
N ARG A 170 0.12 -19.32 -4.02
CA ARG A 170 0.90 -20.00 -5.08
C ARG A 170 0.05 -20.55 -6.21
N LYS A 171 -1.09 -21.15 -5.88
CA LYS A 171 -1.97 -21.77 -6.87
C LYS A 171 -2.71 -20.72 -7.69
N THR A 172 -2.99 -19.56 -7.11
CA THR A 172 -3.95 -18.59 -7.67
C THR A 172 -3.26 -17.37 -8.26
N LEU A 173 -2.35 -16.74 -7.50
CA LEU A 173 -1.72 -15.46 -7.86
C LEU A 173 -0.46 -15.65 -8.71
N GLU A 174 0.42 -16.58 -8.32
CA GLU A 174 1.72 -16.76 -8.99
C GLU A 174 1.65 -17.16 -10.46
N PRO A 175 0.70 -18.00 -10.94
CA PRO A 175 0.60 -18.35 -12.35
C PRO A 175 0.34 -17.13 -13.25
N GLU A 176 -0.21 -16.07 -12.67
CA GLU A 176 -0.50 -14.80 -13.34
C GLU A 176 0.62 -13.77 -13.11
N GLY A 177 1.73 -14.16 -12.48
CA GLY A 177 2.86 -13.28 -12.20
C GLY A 177 2.65 -12.34 -11.00
N ILE A 178 1.51 -12.44 -10.31
CA ILE A 178 1.18 -11.60 -9.16
C ILE A 178 1.94 -12.11 -7.93
N ARG A 179 2.73 -11.23 -7.33
CA ARG A 179 3.59 -11.55 -6.18
C ARG A 179 2.84 -11.47 -4.85
N VAL A 180 3.43 -12.04 -3.80
CA VAL A 180 2.84 -12.08 -2.46
C VAL A 180 3.81 -11.52 -1.43
N LEU A 181 3.32 -10.61 -0.60
CA LEU A 181 4.04 -10.10 0.56
C LEU A 181 3.37 -10.60 1.83
N PHE A 182 4.05 -11.44 2.61
CA PHE A 182 3.55 -11.92 3.90
C PHE A 182 3.93 -10.93 5.01
N GLY A 183 2.94 -10.24 5.58
CA GLY A 183 3.14 -9.31 6.70
C GLY A 183 3.06 -10.01 8.06
N PHE A 184 4.00 -9.70 8.97
CA PHE A 184 4.07 -10.29 10.32
C PHE A 184 4.10 -9.23 11.42
N TYR A 185 3.17 -8.28 11.41
CA TYR A 185 3.05 -7.29 12.49
C TYR A 185 2.74 -7.96 13.84
N LYS A 186 3.62 -7.78 14.84
CA LYS A 186 3.52 -8.39 16.18
C LYS A 186 3.48 -9.93 16.16
N ALA A 187 3.84 -10.53 15.03
CA ALA A 187 3.83 -11.98 14.80
C ALA A 187 5.21 -12.48 14.34
N GLU A 188 6.27 -11.71 14.60
CA GLU A 188 7.62 -12.01 14.13
C GLU A 188 8.14 -13.31 14.74
N LYS A 189 7.72 -13.66 15.96
CA LYS A 189 8.11 -14.91 16.62
C LYS A 189 7.17 -16.09 16.33
N SER A 190 6.23 -15.93 15.40
CA SER A 190 5.26 -16.96 15.04
C SER A 190 5.93 -18.18 14.38
N ARG A 191 5.29 -19.32 14.53
CA ARG A 191 5.59 -20.53 13.76
C ARG A 191 5.34 -20.28 12.28
N ALA A 192 4.32 -19.50 11.93
CA ALA A 192 4.02 -19.10 10.57
C ALA A 192 5.19 -18.41 9.86
N LEU A 193 5.88 -17.44 10.50
CA LEU A 193 7.06 -16.82 9.91
C LEU A 193 8.14 -17.87 9.59
N LYS A 194 8.37 -18.82 10.52
CA LYS A 194 9.31 -19.92 10.29
C LYS A 194 8.93 -20.76 9.06
N VAL A 195 7.66 -21.12 8.94
CA VAL A 195 7.18 -21.92 7.79
C VAL A 195 7.26 -21.18 6.47
N ILE A 196 6.98 -19.87 6.46
CA ILE A 196 7.10 -19.04 5.26
C ILE A 196 8.57 -18.92 4.87
N ARG A 197 9.45 -18.45 5.76
CA ARG A 197 10.86 -18.20 5.41
C ARG A 197 11.63 -19.44 4.96
N GLU A 198 11.33 -20.62 5.52
CA GLU A 198 12.00 -21.88 5.15
C GLU A 198 11.66 -22.34 3.73
N LYS A 199 10.59 -21.79 3.13
CA LYS A 199 10.07 -22.24 1.83
C LYS A 199 9.76 -21.09 0.88
N LEU A 200 10.27 -19.88 1.11
CA LEU A 200 10.06 -18.74 0.21
C LEU A 200 10.50 -19.09 -1.21
N ASN A 201 9.69 -18.72 -2.18
CA ASN A 201 10.05 -18.78 -3.61
C ASN A 201 10.27 -17.35 -4.16
N PRO A 202 10.70 -17.18 -5.42
CA PRO A 202 10.96 -15.85 -6.00
C PRO A 202 9.76 -14.90 -6.16
N TYR A 203 8.52 -15.39 -5.99
CA TYR A 203 7.29 -14.58 -6.05
C TYR A 203 6.84 -14.07 -4.69
N GLU A 204 7.53 -14.49 -3.62
CA GLU A 204 7.13 -14.20 -2.25
C GLU A 204 8.15 -13.28 -1.57
N ALA A 205 7.69 -12.47 -0.63
CA ALA A 205 8.52 -11.69 0.26
C ALA A 205 7.92 -11.66 1.67
N VAL A 206 8.69 -11.17 2.64
CA VAL A 206 8.24 -11.00 4.03
C VAL A 206 8.31 -9.52 4.38
N SER A 207 7.27 -9.00 5.03
CA SER A 207 7.29 -7.69 5.67
C SER A 207 7.37 -7.83 7.18
N LEU A 208 8.30 -7.10 7.80
CA LEU A 208 8.38 -6.90 9.23
C LEU A 208 8.19 -5.41 9.52
N SER A 209 7.30 -5.14 10.47
CA SER A 209 6.94 -3.79 10.86
C SER A 209 7.79 -3.33 12.05
N GLY A 210 8.33 -2.12 11.98
CA GLY A 210 8.99 -1.52 13.14
C GLY A 210 10.07 -0.51 12.77
N ARG A 211 10.83 -0.09 13.77
CA ARG A 211 11.99 0.80 13.59
C ARG A 211 13.06 0.11 12.75
N ALA A 212 13.78 0.85 11.92
CA ALA A 212 14.71 0.34 10.91
C ALA A 212 15.76 -0.61 11.51
N SER A 213 16.42 -0.17 12.58
CA SER A 213 17.44 -0.98 13.26
C SER A 213 16.88 -2.25 13.92
N ALA A 214 15.64 -2.20 14.43
CA ALA A 214 14.98 -3.34 15.03
C ALA A 214 14.60 -4.36 13.95
N VAL A 215 14.01 -3.91 12.84
CA VAL A 215 13.64 -4.76 11.71
C VAL A 215 14.88 -5.44 11.10
N LEU A 216 15.97 -4.69 10.89
CA LEU A 216 17.22 -5.27 10.40
C LEU A 216 17.73 -6.37 11.34
N LYS A 217 17.71 -6.11 12.64
CA LYS A 217 18.13 -7.10 13.65
C LYS A 217 17.28 -8.37 13.61
N GLU A 218 15.98 -8.29 13.32
CA GLU A 218 15.14 -9.48 13.18
C GLU A 218 15.53 -10.29 11.92
N TYR A 219 15.81 -9.63 10.80
CA TYR A 219 16.28 -10.27 9.57
C TYR A 219 17.67 -10.91 9.68
N GLU A 220 18.60 -10.26 10.38
CA GLU A 220 19.94 -10.79 10.62
C GLU A 220 19.97 -11.83 11.75
N GLY A 221 19.00 -11.74 12.68
CA GLY A 221 18.85 -12.61 13.83
C GLY A 221 18.09 -13.90 13.53
N LYS A 222 17.98 -14.75 14.55
CA LYS A 222 17.34 -16.07 14.44
C LYS A 222 15.87 -16.05 14.00
N VAL A 223 15.21 -14.90 14.11
CA VAL A 223 13.76 -14.75 13.86
C VAL A 223 13.44 -14.75 12.37
N ALA A 224 14.23 -14.08 11.54
CA ALA A 224 14.04 -14.03 10.09
C ALA A 224 15.33 -14.31 9.29
N SER A 225 16.39 -14.83 9.92
CA SER A 225 17.61 -15.28 9.25
C SER A 225 17.31 -16.23 8.10
N GLY A 226 18.05 -16.07 7.00
CA GLY A 226 17.96 -16.90 5.81
C GLY A 226 17.06 -16.33 4.71
N ILE A 227 16.27 -15.29 4.99
CA ILE A 227 15.51 -14.57 3.96
C ILE A 227 16.51 -13.77 3.10
N PRO A 228 16.53 -13.97 1.77
CA PRO A 228 17.37 -13.18 0.85
C PRO A 228 17.03 -11.70 0.94
N VAL A 229 18.04 -10.82 0.84
CA VAL A 229 17.87 -9.36 0.96
C VAL A 229 16.74 -8.82 0.08
N ALA A 230 16.66 -9.27 -1.18
CA ALA A 230 15.63 -8.84 -2.13
C ALA A 230 14.18 -9.15 -1.68
N GLN A 231 14.01 -10.06 -0.73
CA GLN A 231 12.71 -10.50 -0.19
C GLN A 231 12.46 -9.98 1.24
N ARG A 232 13.33 -9.08 1.73
CA ARG A 232 13.18 -8.40 3.03
C ARG A 232 12.48 -7.07 2.82
N VAL A 233 11.25 -6.98 3.29
CA VAL A 233 10.49 -5.74 3.30
C VAL A 233 10.42 -5.22 4.73
N MET A 234 10.64 -3.92 4.86
CA MET A 234 10.36 -3.19 6.09
C MET A 234 9.11 -2.36 5.87
N ASP A 235 8.22 -2.34 6.86
CA ASP A 235 7.17 -1.36 6.91
C ASP A 235 7.17 -0.58 8.22
N TYR A 236 6.70 0.67 8.16
CA TYR A 236 6.53 1.48 9.35
C TYR A 236 5.49 2.56 9.12
N GLY A 237 4.72 2.86 10.16
CA GLY A 237 3.56 3.69 9.97
C GLY A 237 2.66 3.79 11.18
N TYR A 238 1.62 4.59 10.99
CA TYR A 238 0.52 4.76 11.91
C TYR A 238 -0.77 5.01 11.12
N TYR A 239 -1.91 4.52 11.61
CA TYR A 239 -3.20 4.66 10.91
C TYR A 239 -3.55 6.13 10.64
N ASN A 240 -3.19 7.03 11.56
CA ASN A 240 -3.18 8.48 11.35
C ASN A 240 -1.73 8.91 11.08
N LEU A 241 -1.35 8.99 9.80
CA LEU A 241 0.02 9.26 9.38
C LEU A 241 0.61 10.56 9.93
N ARG A 242 -0.20 11.58 10.25
CA ARG A 242 0.28 12.84 10.84
C ARG A 242 0.82 12.66 12.25
N PHE A 243 0.31 11.67 12.97
CA PHE A 243 0.75 11.39 14.32
C PHE A 243 2.18 10.87 14.30
N GLU A 244 3.08 11.57 15.01
CA GLU A 244 4.50 11.20 15.10
C GLU A 244 5.21 11.04 13.74
N PHE A 245 4.77 11.81 12.73
CA PHE A 245 5.36 11.77 11.39
C PHE A 245 6.84 12.19 11.38
N GLY A 246 7.16 13.30 12.06
CA GLY A 246 8.49 13.93 12.08
C GLY A 246 8.86 14.61 10.76
N GLY A 247 9.99 15.31 10.74
CA GLY A 247 10.52 15.99 9.55
C GLY A 247 11.54 15.17 8.75
N CYS A 248 11.61 13.85 8.98
CA CYS A 248 12.53 12.92 8.32
C CYS A 248 14.02 13.15 8.63
N HIS A 249 14.37 14.06 9.54
CA HIS A 249 15.75 14.44 9.87
C HIS A 249 16.17 14.05 11.29
N GLU A 250 15.25 13.51 12.07
CA GLU A 250 15.52 13.06 13.43
C GLU A 250 16.45 11.83 13.47
N GLY A 251 16.89 11.49 14.69
CA GLY A 251 17.74 10.32 14.92
C GLY A 251 17.01 8.98 14.95
N GLY A 252 15.67 8.99 15.12
CA GLY A 252 14.83 7.79 15.15
C GLY A 252 13.40 8.12 15.58
N TYR A 253 12.61 7.09 15.87
CA TYR A 253 11.22 7.12 16.38
C TYR A 253 10.15 7.55 15.38
N TYR A 254 10.32 8.71 14.77
CA TYR A 254 9.29 9.31 13.91
C TYR A 254 9.13 8.56 12.59
N THR A 255 7.89 8.47 12.09
CA THR A 255 7.54 7.67 10.92
C THR A 255 8.43 7.96 9.72
N CYS A 256 8.56 9.23 9.33
CA CYS A 256 9.37 9.59 8.17
C CYS A 256 10.86 9.28 8.38
N THR A 257 11.36 9.46 9.61
CA THR A 257 12.77 9.22 9.94
C THR A 257 13.11 7.73 9.90
N GLU A 258 12.27 6.87 10.47
CA GLU A 258 12.48 5.42 10.46
C GLU A 258 12.35 4.86 9.03
N LEU A 259 11.41 5.37 8.24
CA LEU A 259 11.27 4.99 6.82
C LEU A 259 12.48 5.43 5.99
N ARG A 260 13.01 6.65 6.20
CA ARG A 260 14.25 7.11 5.57
C ARG A 260 15.43 6.22 5.93
N GLN A 261 15.58 5.86 7.22
CA GLN A 261 16.63 4.96 7.66
C GLN A 261 16.47 3.56 7.05
N GLY A 262 15.23 3.06 6.92
CA GLY A 262 14.94 1.84 6.17
C GLY A 262 15.39 1.94 4.72
N ALA A 263 15.09 3.05 4.04
CA ALA A 263 15.50 3.28 2.65
C ALA A 263 17.02 3.30 2.51
N GLN A 264 17.75 3.92 3.45
CA GLN A 264 19.22 3.85 3.50
C GLN A 264 19.71 2.41 3.63
N LEU A 265 19.10 1.59 4.50
CA LEU A 265 19.45 0.17 4.64
C LEU A 265 19.16 -0.62 3.35
N ARG A 266 18.10 -0.29 2.61
CA ARG A 266 17.84 -0.87 1.28
C ARG A 266 18.95 -0.50 0.30
N ASP A 267 19.31 0.78 0.24
CA ASP A 267 20.33 1.28 -0.69
C ASP A 267 21.73 0.73 -0.36
N GLU A 268 21.98 0.39 0.90
CA GLU A 268 23.16 -0.36 1.38
C GLU A 268 23.10 -1.88 1.11
N GLY A 269 22.03 -2.39 0.50
CA GLY A 269 21.86 -3.81 0.19
C GLY A 269 21.54 -4.68 1.39
N LYS A 270 20.89 -4.14 2.43
CA LYS A 270 20.46 -4.88 3.63
C LYS A 270 18.97 -5.18 3.66
N LEU A 271 18.17 -4.37 2.99
CA LEU A 271 16.74 -4.55 2.76
C LEU A 271 16.43 -4.56 1.26
N GLY A 272 15.28 -5.12 0.87
CA GLY A 272 14.79 -5.15 -0.51
C GLY A 272 13.85 -4.00 -0.82
N LYS A 273 12.88 -3.74 0.07
CA LYS A 273 11.86 -2.69 -0.09
C LYS A 273 11.44 -2.08 1.24
N VAL A 274 10.91 -0.87 1.19
CA VAL A 274 10.44 -0.11 2.36
C VAL A 274 9.09 0.53 2.07
N TYR A 275 8.10 0.29 2.92
CA TYR A 275 6.73 0.79 2.76
C TYR A 275 6.25 1.63 3.95
N GLY A 276 5.58 2.74 3.67
CA GLY A 276 4.95 3.61 4.68
C GLY A 276 3.44 3.40 4.77
N TRP A 277 2.85 3.64 5.94
CA TRP A 277 1.39 3.55 6.13
C TRP A 277 0.87 4.48 7.25
N THR A 278 -0.38 4.94 7.25
CA THR A 278 -1.39 4.91 6.18
C THR A 278 -1.68 6.33 5.71
N SER A 279 -1.45 6.64 4.43
CA SER A 279 -1.80 7.95 3.87
C SER A 279 -3.29 8.06 3.55
N SER A 280 -3.90 9.18 3.94
CA SER A 280 -5.31 9.50 3.68
C SER A 280 -5.45 10.73 2.79
N SER A 281 -6.67 10.97 2.30
CA SER A 281 -6.99 12.09 1.40
C SER A 281 -6.42 13.44 1.86
N GLY A 282 -5.76 14.16 0.96
CA GLY A 282 -5.28 15.53 1.21
C GLY A 282 -4.02 15.58 2.05
N GLN A 283 -3.19 14.54 1.95
CA GLN A 283 -1.90 14.44 2.65
C GLN A 283 -0.72 14.53 1.67
N VAL A 284 -0.89 15.30 0.59
CA VAL A 284 0.11 15.54 -0.46
C VAL A 284 1.50 15.85 0.12
N ASP A 285 1.60 16.73 1.11
CA ASP A 285 2.88 17.09 1.72
C ASP A 285 3.57 15.91 2.45
N LEU A 286 2.79 14.99 3.02
CA LEU A 286 3.32 13.79 3.67
C LEU A 286 3.72 12.76 2.63
N VAL A 287 2.92 12.57 1.58
CA VAL A 287 3.25 11.71 0.43
C VAL A 287 4.56 12.19 -0.21
N ASN A 288 4.70 13.49 -0.44
CA ASN A 288 5.93 14.08 -0.97
C ASN A 288 7.14 13.82 -0.06
N GLN A 289 6.99 13.97 1.26
CA GLN A 289 8.07 13.65 2.20
C GLN A 289 8.40 12.16 2.22
N LEU A 290 7.42 11.27 2.15
CA LEU A 290 7.65 9.82 2.13
C LEU A 290 8.38 9.39 0.84
N LEU A 291 7.92 9.85 -0.33
CA LEU A 291 8.48 9.44 -1.61
C LEU A 291 9.77 10.17 -1.96
N GLY A 292 9.82 11.50 -1.74
CA GLY A 292 10.93 12.37 -2.12
C GLY A 292 12.05 12.47 -1.08
N THR A 293 11.73 12.49 0.22
CA THR A 293 12.73 12.65 1.29
C THR A 293 13.09 11.32 1.95
N ALA A 294 12.10 10.55 2.40
CA ALA A 294 12.35 9.24 2.99
C ALA A 294 12.70 8.18 1.94
N GLY A 295 12.30 8.37 0.68
CA GLY A 295 12.65 7.44 -0.39
C GLY A 295 12.01 6.06 -0.20
N VAL A 296 10.77 5.99 0.32
CA VAL A 296 10.03 4.71 0.40
C VAL A 296 9.69 4.19 -1.00
N ASP A 297 9.56 2.88 -1.15
CA ASP A 297 9.19 2.24 -2.42
C ASP A 297 7.68 2.21 -2.64
N GLY A 298 6.88 2.49 -1.61
CA GLY A 298 5.44 2.41 -1.69
C GLY A 298 4.75 2.91 -0.42
N ILE A 299 3.47 3.22 -0.57
CA ILE A 299 2.64 3.79 0.49
C ILE A 299 1.32 3.03 0.51
N ILE A 300 0.94 2.55 1.70
CA ILE A 300 -0.43 2.12 1.97
C ILE A 300 -1.30 3.35 2.10
N TYR A 301 -2.40 3.39 1.33
CA TYR A 301 -3.30 4.53 1.26
C TYR A 301 -4.78 4.11 1.34
N GLY A 302 -5.62 5.01 1.84
CA GLY A 302 -7.06 4.80 1.89
C GLY A 302 -7.67 5.48 3.10
N PHE A 303 -8.68 4.84 3.70
CA PHE A 303 -9.21 5.29 4.98
C PHE A 303 -8.29 4.90 6.13
N GLU A 304 -8.28 5.70 7.20
CA GLU A 304 -7.54 5.39 8.42
C GLU A 304 -8.17 4.24 9.22
N MET A 305 -9.51 4.17 9.26
CA MET A 305 -10.25 3.38 10.26
C MET A 305 -11.21 2.32 9.69
N THR A 306 -11.50 2.35 8.39
CA THR A 306 -12.48 1.44 7.76
C THR A 306 -11.88 0.79 6.52
N TYR A 307 -12.53 -0.27 6.06
CA TYR A 307 -12.13 -0.99 4.85
C TYR A 307 -12.37 -0.17 3.58
N TYR A 308 -11.65 -0.54 2.53
CA TYR A 308 -11.69 0.14 1.24
C TYR A 308 -13.02 -0.07 0.51
N TYR A 309 -13.58 1.00 -0.04
CA TYR A 309 -14.69 0.99 -0.99
C TYR A 309 -14.60 2.25 -1.89
N ASP A 310 -15.38 2.28 -2.98
CA ASP A 310 -15.49 3.44 -3.87
C ASP A 310 -16.01 4.66 -3.09
N ASP A 311 -15.10 5.59 -2.79
CA ASP A 311 -15.37 6.84 -2.12
C ASP A 311 -14.42 7.93 -2.62
N VAL A 312 -14.87 9.18 -2.58
CA VAL A 312 -14.06 10.33 -3.00
C VAL A 312 -12.77 10.45 -2.18
N LEU A 313 -12.77 10.05 -0.91
CA LEU A 313 -11.60 10.13 -0.03
C LEU A 313 -10.57 9.05 -0.37
N THR A 314 -10.98 7.82 -0.68
CA THR A 314 -10.05 6.76 -1.11
C THR A 314 -9.48 7.05 -2.49
N TRP A 315 -10.29 7.61 -3.39
CA TRP A 315 -9.83 8.08 -4.69
C TRP A 315 -8.81 9.22 -4.57
N ARG A 316 -9.08 10.25 -3.76
CA ARG A 316 -8.14 11.36 -3.53
C ARG A 316 -6.83 10.91 -2.88
N ALA A 317 -6.89 9.99 -1.93
CA ALA A 317 -5.69 9.42 -1.33
C ALA A 317 -4.82 8.69 -2.38
N ALA A 318 -5.43 7.97 -3.33
CA ALA A 318 -4.70 7.39 -4.47
C ALA A 318 -4.07 8.50 -5.33
N LEU A 319 -4.86 9.53 -5.63
CA LEU A 319 -4.47 10.63 -6.51
C LEU A 319 -3.25 11.39 -5.99
N ASP A 320 -3.08 11.54 -4.67
CA ASP A 320 -1.91 12.16 -4.06
C ASP A 320 -0.61 11.43 -4.48
N ILE A 321 -0.63 10.09 -4.53
CA ILE A 321 0.53 9.27 -4.96
C ILE A 321 0.68 9.28 -6.49
N LEU A 322 -0.41 9.08 -7.23
CA LEU A 322 -0.39 9.00 -8.69
C LEU A 322 0.08 10.32 -9.33
N THR A 323 -0.35 11.46 -8.77
CA THR A 323 0.08 12.78 -9.21
C THR A 323 1.56 12.97 -8.96
N TRP A 324 2.06 12.60 -7.77
CA TRP A 324 3.47 12.68 -7.45
C TRP A 324 4.33 11.88 -8.42
N VAL A 325 3.96 10.63 -8.72
CA VAL A 325 4.70 9.78 -9.69
C VAL A 325 4.69 10.40 -11.08
N LYS A 326 3.55 10.93 -11.54
CA LYS A 326 3.44 11.61 -12.84
C LYS A 326 4.38 12.82 -12.91
N GLU A 327 4.46 13.62 -11.86
CA GLU A 327 5.34 14.79 -11.78
C GLU A 327 6.83 14.42 -11.70
N HIS A 328 7.15 13.22 -11.21
CA HIS A 328 8.50 12.69 -11.08
C HIS A 328 8.80 11.56 -12.08
N GLY A 329 8.06 11.53 -13.21
CA GLY A 329 8.12 10.47 -14.23
C GLY A 329 9.45 10.34 -14.98
N ASN A 330 10.44 11.18 -14.69
CA ASN A 330 11.81 11.03 -15.18
C ASN A 330 12.68 10.12 -14.28
N THR A 331 12.25 9.90 -13.04
CA THR A 331 13.01 9.18 -12.00
C THR A 331 12.18 8.09 -11.31
N HIS A 332 10.86 8.12 -11.44
CA HIS A 332 9.93 7.19 -10.83
C HIS A 332 8.90 6.72 -11.84
N LEU A 333 8.35 5.51 -11.63
CA LEU A 333 7.30 4.92 -12.47
C LEU A 333 6.22 4.25 -11.64
#